data_AF-A0AA95B5F3-F1
#
_entry.id   AF-A0AA95B5F3-F1
#
_cell.length_a   1.000
_cell.length_b   1.000
_cell.length_c   1.000
_cell.angle_alpha   90.00
_cell.angle_beta   90.00
_cell.angle_gamma   90.00
#
_symmetry.space_group_name_H-M   'P 1'
#
loop_
_entity.id
_entity.type
_entity.pdbx_description
1 polymer ?
#
loop_
_entity_poly.entity_id
_entity_poly.type
_entity_poly.pdbx_seq_one_letter_code
_entity_poly.pdbx_strand_id
1 'polypeptide(L)'
;MKKYVMGSIALIAILIFAILNIIQESDHSTTNKEVITETVQSPSPEQQVENLEAFTRVYGYVRYFHPSDEAEQIDWMRFAMHGTDYVLQAKDTNELKEKLEELFLPIAPTIQVYREGEVVRNPFEYVDTEDSSLKYVAWQHLGKATSLYNGYVYKKEKIIFNDTSSTEKLFESLPSPEDTISESINSSLRVNIPLVLYTDGEKTLGTTEQTSQKLDDLVAYMKEIKSEHDTTELRTRLAGITILWNDIQHFYPYFEEINVDWLKELSFFTRKALDTKNKEEYSALINFMTEKLDDGHISYNNRNWVHNYRLPFTVDIADKHLVITSSLDDMPYEIGDVIVSINGKSADEYLLESQQEFSGSPKTKELISLQALEYGRKDEILSLEIQRNGENQSFEVPYGLPKKRLSNFPVIEEKVTEIEEGIYYVNTLKVSYDDLIPHLDKLAKAKGVIFEFRGYPERDVSPLLSHLTSQTVQGPQFFREQILYPDHKKLAGYNEEGRWIIEPNTPKFKGKVVFLTNANAISAPETILGVVEDNQLGYIVGQPTAGSNGSINDIILPGNLKVMFTGMKVVKGDGSPHHIIGIQPTHEVERTIEGVKKGKDEYIEKAIEVIND
;
A
#
# COMPACT_ATOMS: atom_id res chain seq x y z
N MET A 1 40.90 -52.08 20.54
CA MET A 1 40.52 -52.59 21.88
C MET A 1 41.25 -51.73 22.90
N LYS A 2 40.52 -50.91 23.68
CA LYS A 2 40.14 -51.16 25.09
C LYS A 2 41.36 -51.00 26.03
N LYS A 3 41.30 -50.39 27.20
CA LYS A 3 40.25 -49.83 28.08
C LYS A 3 41.03 -49.18 29.26
N TYR A 4 40.47 -48.11 29.84
CA TYR A 4 40.33 -47.77 31.28
C TYR A 4 41.30 -48.43 32.30
N VAL A 5 41.81 -47.70 33.31
CA VAL A 5 41.06 -47.33 34.53
C VAL A 5 41.93 -46.44 35.46
N MET A 6 41.28 -45.42 36.06
CA MET A 6 41.31 -44.88 37.45
C MET A 6 42.63 -44.91 38.26
N GLY A 7 42.93 -43.97 39.17
CA GLY A 7 42.14 -42.98 39.90
C GLY A 7 42.74 -42.88 41.31
N SER A 8 42.89 -41.66 41.87
CA SER A 8 43.27 -41.33 43.28
C SER A 8 43.53 -39.82 43.55
N ILE A 9 43.22 -38.88 42.64
CA ILE A 9 43.52 -37.44 42.87
C ILE A 9 42.29 -36.64 43.36
N ALA A 10 41.10 -37.25 43.39
CA ALA A 10 39.84 -36.56 43.67
C ALA A 10 39.41 -36.42 45.15
N LEU A 11 40.25 -36.76 46.15
CA LEU A 11 39.82 -36.68 47.57
C LEU A 11 40.60 -35.71 48.47
N ILE A 12 41.73 -35.14 48.03
CA ILE A 12 42.57 -34.26 48.89
C ILE A 12 42.31 -32.76 48.64
N ALA A 13 41.74 -32.38 47.49
CA ALA A 13 41.39 -30.99 47.19
C ALA A 13 40.13 -30.48 47.91
N ILE A 14 39.30 -31.39 48.46
CA ILE A 14 38.00 -31.05 49.07
C ILE A 14 38.12 -30.66 50.56
N LEU A 15 39.23 -30.94 51.25
CA LEU A 15 39.38 -30.62 52.68
C LEU A 15 40.09 -29.29 52.99
N ILE A 16 40.78 -28.66 52.04
CA ILE A 16 41.48 -27.37 52.25
C ILE A 16 40.58 -26.17 51.95
N PHE A 17 39.56 -26.33 51.09
CA PHE A 17 38.64 -25.24 50.73
C PHE A 17 37.52 -25.00 51.78
N ALA A 18 37.25 -25.97 52.65
CA ALA A 18 36.21 -25.87 53.67
C ALA A 18 36.66 -25.15 54.97
N ILE A 19 37.95 -24.92 55.18
CA ILE A 19 38.49 -24.28 56.40
C ILE A 19 38.74 -22.77 56.20
N LEU A 20 38.82 -22.28 54.96
CA LEU A 20 38.94 -20.85 54.67
C LEU A 20 37.58 -20.10 54.71
N ASN A 21 36.46 -20.82 54.71
CA ASN A 21 35.11 -20.23 54.72
C ASN A 21 34.46 -20.11 56.11
N ILE A 22 35.17 -20.40 57.22
CA ILE A 22 34.58 -20.37 58.58
C ILE A 22 35.25 -19.33 59.51
N ILE A 23 36.28 -18.59 59.07
CA ILE A 23 37.04 -17.65 59.94
C ILE A 23 36.87 -16.16 59.56
N GLN A 24 35.89 -15.80 58.73
CA GLN A 24 35.61 -14.39 58.43
C GLN A 24 34.16 -13.94 58.63
N GLU A 25 33.42 -14.63 59.49
CA GLU A 25 32.22 -14.08 60.14
C GLU A 25 32.49 -13.89 61.64
N SER A 26 32.91 -12.68 62.01
CA SER A 26 32.57 -11.99 63.27
C SER A 26 33.55 -10.84 63.53
N ASP A 27 33.19 -9.61 63.12
CA ASP A 27 33.30 -8.45 64.02
C ASP A 27 32.67 -7.17 63.44
N HIS A 28 31.59 -6.78 64.10
CA HIS A 28 31.07 -5.43 64.40
C HIS A 28 31.11 -4.27 63.38
N SER A 29 29.90 -3.98 62.87
CA SER A 29 29.23 -2.67 62.73
C SER A 29 30.04 -1.42 62.33
N THR A 30 29.79 -0.88 61.14
CA THR A 30 29.40 0.54 60.94
C THR A 30 29.00 0.84 59.48
N THR A 31 27.92 1.62 59.35
CA THR A 31 27.42 2.37 58.17
C THR A 31 26.94 1.60 56.93
N ASN A 32 25.62 1.41 56.87
CA ASN A 32 24.85 1.19 55.65
C ASN A 32 25.18 2.25 54.59
N LYS A 33 25.73 1.82 53.46
CA LYS A 33 25.40 2.38 52.15
C LYS A 33 24.84 1.23 51.33
N GLU A 34 23.52 1.15 51.26
CA GLU A 34 22.85 0.38 50.22
C GLU A 34 23.35 0.89 48.88
N VAL A 35 24.20 0.10 48.22
CA VAL A 35 24.39 0.23 46.78
C VAL A 35 23.14 -0.38 46.17
N ILE A 36 22.14 0.47 45.97
CA ILE A 36 21.05 0.18 45.06
C ILE A 36 21.71 0.12 43.67
N THR A 37 22.10 -1.08 43.25
CA THR A 37 22.23 -1.36 41.82
C THR A 37 20.83 -1.21 41.23
N GLU A 38 20.52 -0.02 40.72
CA GLU A 38 19.43 0.16 39.77
C GLU A 38 19.68 -0.82 38.63
N THR A 39 18.95 -1.93 38.64
CA THR A 39 18.78 -2.72 37.44
C THR A 39 18.06 -1.80 36.48
N VAL A 40 18.74 -1.37 35.41
CA VAL A 40 18.12 -0.58 34.33
C VAL A 40 17.08 -1.49 33.70
N GLN A 41 15.86 -1.40 34.20
CA GLN A 41 14.75 -2.23 33.76
C GLN A 41 14.31 -1.70 32.39
N SER A 42 14.53 -2.50 31.35
CA SER A 42 14.00 -2.22 30.01
C SER A 42 12.46 -2.13 30.07
N PRO A 43 11.82 -1.26 29.25
CA PRO A 43 10.36 -1.17 29.20
C PRO A 43 9.72 -2.51 28.83
N SER A 44 8.52 -2.77 29.33
CA SER A 44 7.74 -3.94 28.93
C SER A 44 7.33 -3.84 27.45
N PRO A 45 7.02 -4.96 26.77
CA PRO A 45 6.50 -4.93 25.41
C PRO A 45 5.24 -4.06 25.26
N GLU A 46 4.35 -4.07 26.26
CA GLU A 46 3.17 -3.20 26.29
C GLU A 46 3.55 -1.72 26.34
N GLN A 47 4.51 -1.34 27.20
CA GLN A 47 5.00 0.05 27.26
C GLN A 47 5.66 0.46 25.94
N GLN A 48 6.44 -0.44 25.32
CA GLN A 48 7.05 -0.20 24.01
C GLN A 48 6.01 0.09 22.92
N VAL A 49 4.91 -0.66 22.91
CA VAL A 49 3.79 -0.43 21.98
C VAL A 49 3.14 0.93 22.25
N GLU A 50 2.83 1.26 23.51
CA GLU A 50 2.27 2.58 23.85
C GLU A 50 3.19 3.77 23.49
N ASN A 51 4.50 3.58 23.63
CA ASN A 51 5.50 4.58 23.25
C ASN A 51 5.51 4.82 21.74
N LEU A 52 5.49 3.73 20.96
CA LEU A 52 5.53 3.77 19.50
C LEU A 52 4.22 4.29 18.91
N GLU A 53 3.07 3.96 19.51
CA GLU A 53 1.78 4.54 19.14
C GLU A 53 1.77 6.05 19.31
N ALA A 54 2.19 6.52 20.49
CA ALA A 54 2.26 7.94 20.79
C ALA A 54 3.16 8.67 19.79
N PHE A 55 4.37 8.15 19.55
CA PHE A 55 5.28 8.70 18.55
C PHE A 55 4.69 8.69 17.14
N THR A 56 4.09 7.58 16.72
CA THR A 56 3.53 7.42 15.37
C THR A 56 2.47 8.46 15.08
N ARG A 57 1.61 8.76 16.06
CA ARG A 57 0.53 9.74 15.88
C ARG A 57 1.05 11.17 15.84
N VAL A 58 1.96 11.54 16.74
CA VAL A 58 2.59 12.87 16.72
C VAL A 58 3.39 13.07 15.43
N TYR A 59 4.08 12.03 14.95
CA TYR A 59 4.81 12.05 13.69
C TYR A 59 3.93 12.46 12.51
N GLY A 60 2.75 11.84 12.34
CA GLY A 60 1.84 12.19 11.23
C GLY A 60 1.30 13.60 11.33
N TYR A 61 0.84 13.98 12.52
CA TYR A 61 0.32 15.32 12.79
C TYR A 61 1.33 16.42 12.48
N VAL A 62 2.57 16.27 12.95
CA VAL A 62 3.62 17.28 12.69
C VAL A 62 4.07 17.25 11.23
N ARG A 63 4.34 16.07 10.67
CA ARG A 63 4.84 15.91 9.29
C ARG A 63 3.94 16.54 8.24
N TYR A 64 2.63 16.38 8.42
CA TYR A 64 1.67 16.73 7.39
C TYR A 64 0.94 18.03 7.68
N PHE A 65 0.76 18.41 8.94
CA PHE A 65 -0.21 19.46 9.27
C PHE A 65 0.37 20.62 10.08
N HIS A 66 1.54 20.48 10.70
CA HIS A 66 2.18 21.60 11.38
C HIS A 66 2.99 22.45 10.37
N PRO A 67 2.72 23.76 10.23
CA PRO A 67 3.30 24.56 9.15
C PRO A 67 4.60 25.28 9.55
N SER A 68 5.34 24.80 10.54
CA SER A 68 6.63 25.39 10.95
C SER A 68 7.68 25.30 9.84
N ASP A 69 8.54 26.29 9.71
CA ASP A 69 9.67 26.26 8.77
C ASP A 69 10.70 25.20 9.16
N GLU A 70 10.84 24.90 10.46
CA GLU A 70 11.77 23.89 10.97
C GLU A 70 11.41 22.48 10.48
N ALA A 71 10.11 22.17 10.38
CA ALA A 71 9.62 20.87 9.92
C ALA A 71 9.97 20.59 8.44
N GLU A 72 10.18 21.63 7.63
CA GLU A 72 10.54 21.49 6.21
C GLU A 72 12.00 21.07 6.01
N GLN A 73 12.85 21.22 7.03
CA GLN A 73 14.27 20.85 6.98
C GLN A 73 14.51 19.37 7.29
N ILE A 74 13.44 18.63 7.62
CA ILE A 74 13.52 17.28 8.17
C ILE A 74 13.50 16.21 7.08
N ASP A 75 14.46 15.29 7.15
CA ASP A 75 14.34 14.00 6.47
C ASP A 75 13.40 13.11 7.29
N TRP A 76 12.13 13.10 6.88
CA TRP A 76 11.06 12.40 7.58
C TRP A 76 11.25 10.89 7.69
N MET A 77 12.02 10.27 6.80
CA MET A 77 12.33 8.84 6.90
C MET A 77 13.37 8.60 8.00
N ARG A 78 14.46 9.37 8.00
CA ARG A 78 15.50 9.27 9.03
C ARG A 78 14.98 9.70 10.40
N PHE A 79 14.10 10.70 10.44
CA PHE A 79 13.41 11.11 11.67
C PHE A 79 12.55 9.99 12.24
N ALA A 80 11.80 9.26 11.41
CA ALA A 80 11.04 8.08 11.86
C ALA A 80 11.97 6.99 12.44
N MET A 81 13.10 6.72 11.79
CA MET A 81 14.10 5.75 12.27
C MET A 81 14.72 6.16 13.60
N HIS A 82 15.08 7.44 13.77
CA HIS A 82 15.60 7.95 15.02
C HIS A 82 14.54 7.91 16.13
N GLY A 83 13.37 8.50 15.86
CA GLY A 83 12.33 8.69 16.86
C GLY A 83 11.76 7.39 17.38
N THR A 84 11.52 6.40 16.49
CA THR A 84 11.07 5.07 16.93
C THR A 84 12.08 4.38 17.84
N ASP A 85 13.37 4.41 17.53
CA ASP A 85 14.44 3.86 18.39
C ASP A 85 14.52 4.60 19.73
N TYR A 86 14.36 5.93 19.71
CA TYR A 86 14.51 6.78 20.89
C TYR A 86 13.37 6.64 21.91
N VAL A 87 12.12 6.63 21.43
CA VAL A 87 10.92 6.49 22.28
C VAL A 87 10.69 5.05 22.74
N LEU A 88 11.18 4.06 21.99
CA LEU A 88 11.10 2.64 22.38
C LEU A 88 11.72 2.38 23.75
N GLN A 89 12.72 3.19 24.14
CA GLN A 89 13.44 3.04 25.40
C GLN A 89 12.74 3.71 26.61
N ALA A 90 11.66 4.48 26.39
CA ALA A 90 10.97 5.17 27.49
C ALA A 90 10.34 4.15 28.45
N LYS A 91 10.68 4.24 29.74
CA LYS A 91 10.28 3.24 30.74
C LYS A 91 8.86 3.45 31.26
N ASP A 92 8.38 4.68 31.20
CA ASP A 92 7.07 5.08 31.67
C ASP A 92 6.54 6.32 30.92
N THR A 93 5.32 6.73 31.25
CA THR A 93 4.64 7.87 30.63
C THR A 93 5.37 9.20 30.79
N ASN A 94 6.10 9.43 31.89
CA ASN A 94 6.84 10.69 32.08
C ASN A 94 8.06 10.73 31.16
N GLU A 95 8.84 9.66 31.14
CA GLU A 95 10.00 9.56 30.24
C GLU A 95 9.55 9.62 28.77
N LEU A 96 8.40 9.04 28.43
CA LEU A 96 7.83 9.14 27.08
C LEU A 96 7.48 10.59 26.73
N LYS A 97 6.81 11.32 27.62
CA LYS A 97 6.47 12.73 27.43
C LYS A 97 7.73 13.57 27.19
N GLU A 98 8.76 13.41 28.03
CA GLU A 98 10.04 14.11 27.88
C GLU A 98 10.71 13.81 26.54
N LYS A 99 10.78 12.54 26.15
CA LYS A 99 11.36 12.13 24.86
C LYS A 99 10.59 12.66 23.66
N LEU A 100 9.26 12.69 23.72
CA LEU A 100 8.44 13.29 22.66
C LEU A 100 8.70 14.80 22.56
N GLU A 101 8.77 15.51 23.68
CA GLU A 101 9.11 16.94 23.72
C GLU A 101 10.50 17.21 23.15
N GLU A 102 11.50 16.39 23.50
CA GLU A 102 12.86 16.49 22.97
C GLU A 102 12.93 16.30 21.44
N LEU A 103 12.14 15.36 20.90
CA LEU A 103 12.09 15.09 19.47
C LEU A 103 11.32 16.17 18.69
N PHE A 104 10.21 16.66 19.22
CA PHE A 104 9.26 17.47 18.44
C PHE A 104 9.36 18.98 18.67
N LEU A 105 9.77 19.46 19.85
CA LEU A 105 9.95 20.91 20.08
C LEU A 105 10.96 21.57 19.13
N PRO A 106 12.06 20.91 18.69
CA PRO A 106 12.97 21.52 17.72
C PRO A 106 12.35 21.75 16.34
N ILE A 107 11.35 20.93 15.95
CA ILE A 107 10.77 20.93 14.59
C ILE A 107 9.36 21.54 14.55
N ALA A 108 8.68 21.56 15.70
CA ALA A 108 7.35 22.13 15.90
C ALA A 108 7.33 22.84 17.27
N PRO A 109 7.93 24.04 17.40
CA PRO A 109 8.15 24.69 18.70
C PRO A 109 6.88 24.99 19.51
N THR A 110 5.72 25.02 18.85
CA THR A 110 4.41 25.31 19.43
C THR A 110 3.62 24.06 19.85
N ILE A 111 4.18 22.85 19.69
CA ILE A 111 3.56 21.62 20.18
C ILE A 111 3.50 21.59 21.71
N GLN A 112 2.43 21.04 22.26
CA GLN A 112 2.33 20.70 23.66
C GLN A 112 1.94 19.24 23.81
N VAL A 113 2.72 18.49 24.59
CA VAL A 113 2.40 17.12 25.02
C VAL A 113 2.01 17.19 26.50
N TYR A 114 0.86 16.63 26.87
CA TYR A 114 0.32 16.78 28.22
C TYR A 114 -0.51 15.56 28.63
N ARG A 115 -0.73 15.40 29.94
CA ARG A 115 -1.64 14.39 30.50
C ARG A 115 -3.06 14.94 30.58
N GLU A 116 -4.05 14.05 30.56
CA GLU A 116 -5.45 14.44 30.78
C GLU A 116 -5.58 15.24 32.11
N GLY A 117 -6.18 16.43 32.04
CA GLY A 117 -6.35 17.34 33.19
C GLY A 117 -5.20 18.32 33.45
N GLU A 118 -4.07 18.23 32.72
CA GLU A 118 -3.04 19.28 32.76
C GLU A 118 -3.50 20.54 32.01
N VAL A 119 -3.02 21.71 32.45
CA VAL A 119 -3.34 23.00 31.82
C VAL A 119 -2.58 23.13 30.50
N VAL A 120 -3.31 23.16 29.39
CA VAL A 120 -2.77 23.50 28.07
C VAL A 120 -2.58 25.02 28.00
N ARG A 121 -1.35 25.47 27.71
CA ARG A 121 -1.03 26.88 27.58
C ARG A 121 -1.40 27.39 26.20
N ASN A 122 -1.50 28.71 26.05
CA ASN A 122 -1.58 29.31 24.72
C ASN A 122 -0.20 29.12 24.03
N PRO A 123 -0.10 28.39 22.90
CA PRO A 123 1.17 28.19 22.19
C PRO A 123 1.79 29.50 21.68
N PHE A 124 1.00 30.57 21.61
CA PHE A 124 1.41 31.89 21.17
C PHE A 124 1.46 32.91 22.32
N GLU A 125 1.62 32.48 23.57
CA GLU A 125 1.64 33.38 24.74
C GLU A 125 2.73 34.48 24.67
N TYR A 126 3.79 34.27 23.87
CA TYR A 126 4.87 35.22 23.63
C TYR A 126 4.77 35.99 22.31
N VAL A 127 3.72 35.75 21.52
CA VAL A 127 3.48 36.45 20.25
C VAL A 127 2.52 37.60 20.50
N ASP A 128 2.86 38.80 20.01
CA ASP A 128 1.94 39.93 19.99
C ASP A 128 0.86 39.71 18.91
N THR A 129 -0.17 38.94 19.24
CA THR A 129 -1.25 38.58 18.31
C THR A 129 -2.11 39.76 17.86
N GLU A 130 -1.96 40.94 18.50
CA GLU A 130 -2.62 42.19 18.08
C GLU A 130 -1.85 42.92 16.97
N ASP A 131 -0.62 42.50 16.65
CA ASP A 131 0.17 43.09 15.56
C ASP A 131 -0.45 42.76 14.20
N SER A 132 -1.08 43.78 13.60
CA SER A 132 -1.71 43.72 12.28
C SER A 132 -0.76 43.40 11.12
N SER A 133 0.56 43.42 11.33
CA SER A 133 1.53 43.01 10.31
C SER A 133 1.70 41.49 10.23
N LEU A 134 1.30 40.75 11.27
CA LEU A 134 1.38 39.30 11.30
C LEU A 134 0.38 38.67 10.34
N LYS A 135 0.85 37.61 9.68
CA LYS A 135 0.04 36.78 8.79
C LYS A 135 -0.11 35.39 9.37
N TYR A 136 -1.03 34.63 8.80
CA TYR A 136 -1.23 33.24 9.15
C TYR A 136 -0.60 32.32 8.11
N VAL A 137 -0.13 31.16 8.55
CA VAL A 137 0.42 30.12 7.68
C VAL A 137 -0.15 28.76 8.03
N ALA A 138 -0.49 27.97 6.99
CA ALA A 138 -1.07 26.64 7.13
C ALA A 138 -0.78 25.76 5.90
N TRP A 139 -0.96 24.45 6.03
CA TRP A 139 -0.88 23.52 4.89
C TRP A 139 -2.25 23.30 4.23
N GLN A 140 -2.26 23.26 2.90
CA GLN A 140 -3.32 22.68 2.09
C GLN A 140 -2.80 21.44 1.38
N HIS A 141 -3.56 20.34 1.40
CA HIS A 141 -3.24 19.14 0.61
C HIS A 141 -4.39 18.81 -0.33
N LEU A 142 -4.06 18.58 -1.60
CA LEU A 142 -4.97 18.02 -2.59
C LEU A 142 -4.55 16.56 -2.82
N GLY A 143 -5.13 15.66 -2.03
CA GLY A 143 -4.62 14.29 -1.82
C GLY A 143 -3.18 14.27 -1.28
N LYS A 144 -2.50 13.12 -1.36
CA LYS A 144 -1.11 12.98 -0.89
C LYS A 144 -0.11 13.41 -1.96
N ALA A 145 0.63 14.49 -1.73
CA ALA A 145 1.70 14.90 -2.63
C ALA A 145 2.80 13.80 -2.76
N THR A 146 3.16 13.46 -4.00
CA THR A 146 4.23 12.51 -4.35
C THR A 146 4.96 12.98 -5.61
N SER A 147 6.17 12.44 -5.84
CA SER A 147 6.97 12.68 -7.03
C SER A 147 6.41 12.00 -8.30
N LEU A 148 5.55 10.97 -8.19
CA LEU A 148 5.06 10.18 -9.34
C LEU A 148 4.50 11.02 -10.49
N TYR A 149 3.82 12.12 -10.17
CA TYR A 149 3.12 12.96 -11.14
C TYR A 149 3.70 14.36 -11.26
N ASN A 150 4.88 14.64 -10.72
CA ASN A 150 5.48 15.99 -10.73
C ASN A 150 4.47 17.09 -10.29
N GLY A 151 3.61 16.78 -9.32
CA GLY A 151 2.58 17.69 -8.83
C GLY A 151 1.33 17.85 -9.69
N TYR A 152 1.15 17.15 -10.83
CA TYR A 152 -0.04 17.32 -11.67
C TYR A 152 -1.33 16.77 -11.04
N VAL A 153 -1.23 15.64 -10.34
CA VAL A 153 -2.40 14.95 -9.77
C VAL A 153 -2.60 15.28 -8.30
N TYR A 154 -1.55 15.20 -7.49
CA TYR A 154 -1.60 15.47 -6.07
C TYR A 154 -0.61 16.59 -5.71
N LYS A 155 -1.04 17.49 -4.84
CA LYS A 155 -0.28 18.70 -4.48
C LYS A 155 -0.36 18.96 -2.99
N LYS A 156 0.67 19.59 -2.45
CA LYS A 156 0.63 20.23 -1.14
C LYS A 156 1.17 21.65 -1.29
N GLU A 157 0.62 22.58 -0.54
CA GLU A 157 1.01 23.99 -0.58
C GLU A 157 0.98 24.58 0.82
N LYS A 158 2.02 25.35 1.16
CA LYS A 158 2.06 26.12 2.41
C LYS A 158 1.54 27.51 2.11
N ILE A 159 0.33 27.79 2.54
CA ILE A 159 -0.37 29.04 2.23
C ILE A 159 -0.10 30.09 3.29
N ILE A 160 0.06 31.35 2.88
CA ILE A 160 0.08 32.52 3.77
C ILE A 160 -1.20 33.33 3.51
N PHE A 161 -1.97 33.62 4.55
CA PHE A 161 -3.29 34.24 4.43
C PHE A 161 -3.57 35.33 5.48
N ASN A 162 -4.65 36.09 5.22
CA ASN A 162 -5.06 37.40 5.78
C ASN A 162 -4.58 38.65 5.00
N ASP A 163 -3.66 38.50 4.04
CA ASP A 163 -3.28 39.55 3.09
C ASP A 163 -4.18 39.57 1.82
N THR A 164 -4.44 40.75 1.28
CA THR A 164 -5.05 40.98 -0.06
C THR A 164 -4.15 40.53 -1.21
N SER A 165 -2.85 40.28 -0.99
CA SER A 165 -1.96 39.61 -1.96
C SER A 165 -1.76 38.15 -1.57
N SER A 166 -2.64 37.24 -2.02
CA SER A 166 -2.55 35.84 -1.62
C SER A 166 -1.33 35.14 -2.24
N THR A 167 -0.72 34.23 -1.48
CA THR A 167 0.07 33.12 -2.05
C THR A 167 -0.82 32.25 -2.92
N GLU A 168 -0.24 31.45 -3.82
CA GLU A 168 -1.01 30.45 -4.56
C GLU A 168 -1.69 29.49 -3.56
N LYS A 169 -3.02 29.34 -3.66
CA LYS A 169 -3.80 28.38 -2.88
C LYS A 169 -4.16 27.20 -3.78
N LEU A 170 -4.31 26.01 -3.21
CA LEU A 170 -4.82 24.84 -3.93
C LEU A 170 -6.35 24.84 -4.03
N PHE A 171 -7.03 25.39 -3.02
CA PHE A 171 -8.48 25.51 -2.95
C PHE A 171 -8.90 26.64 -2.00
N GLU A 172 -10.17 27.05 -2.07
CA GLU A 172 -10.65 28.28 -1.39
C GLU A 172 -10.76 28.14 0.13
N SER A 173 -11.08 26.96 0.64
CA SER A 173 -11.26 26.72 2.07
C SER A 173 -9.98 26.99 2.87
N LEU A 174 -10.11 27.74 3.96
CA LEU A 174 -9.01 28.08 4.88
C LEU A 174 -9.31 27.55 6.29
N PRO A 175 -8.28 27.13 7.05
CA PRO A 175 -8.43 26.85 8.48
C PRO A 175 -8.64 28.15 9.27
N SER A 176 -9.21 28.03 10.46
CA SER A 176 -9.32 29.13 11.43
C SER A 176 -8.00 29.31 12.18
N PRO A 177 -7.59 30.54 12.56
CA PRO A 177 -6.36 30.77 13.32
C PRO A 177 -6.26 30.00 14.65
N GLU A 178 -7.40 29.64 15.24
CA GLU A 178 -7.50 28.88 16.49
C GLU A 178 -7.55 27.35 16.28
N ASP A 179 -7.49 26.87 15.04
CA ASP A 179 -7.60 25.44 14.76
C ASP A 179 -6.34 24.70 15.26
N THR A 180 -6.56 23.74 16.16
CA THR A 180 -5.52 22.86 16.71
C THR A 180 -5.94 21.40 16.62
N ILE A 181 -4.96 20.50 16.49
CA ILE A 181 -5.13 19.07 16.70
C ILE A 181 -5.08 18.83 18.21
N SER A 182 -6.20 18.39 18.80
CA SER A 182 -6.37 18.16 20.24
C SER A 182 -6.73 16.71 20.54
N GLU A 183 -5.76 15.80 20.39
CA GLU A 183 -6.01 14.36 20.37
C GLU A 183 -5.27 13.62 21.49
N SER A 184 -5.88 12.59 22.06
CA SER A 184 -5.14 11.57 22.82
C SER A 184 -4.18 10.89 21.87
N ILE A 185 -2.91 10.68 22.20
CA ILE A 185 -1.93 9.99 21.35
C ILE A 185 -1.63 8.56 21.81
N ASN A 186 -1.95 8.24 23.05
CA ASN A 186 -2.04 6.89 23.58
C ASN A 186 -3.03 6.89 24.77
N SER A 187 -2.96 5.85 25.62
CA SER A 187 -3.82 5.70 26.81
C SER A 187 -3.66 6.82 27.85
N SER A 188 -2.53 7.53 27.86
CA SER A 188 -2.12 8.40 28.98
C SER A 188 -1.74 9.84 28.59
N LEU A 189 -1.38 10.07 27.33
CA LEU A 189 -0.91 11.36 26.81
C LEU A 189 -1.84 11.90 25.73
N ARG A 190 -1.88 13.23 25.66
CA ARG A 190 -2.55 14.03 24.63
C ARG A 190 -1.57 15.01 24.01
N VAL A 191 -1.96 15.54 22.85
CA VAL A 191 -1.26 16.66 22.22
C VAL A 191 -2.20 17.81 21.91
N ASN A 192 -1.62 19.00 21.88
CA ASN A 192 -2.20 20.20 21.28
C ASN A 192 -1.20 20.72 20.24
N ILE A 193 -1.53 20.59 18.95
CA ILE A 193 -0.67 20.97 17.82
C ILE A 193 -1.42 22.00 16.98
N PRO A 194 -0.99 23.27 16.92
CA PRO A 194 -1.61 24.26 16.04
C PRO A 194 -1.52 23.85 14.58
N LEU A 195 -2.64 23.96 13.86
CA LEU A 195 -2.69 23.79 12.40
C LEU A 195 -2.34 25.08 11.66
N VAL A 196 -2.45 26.21 12.36
CA VAL A 196 -2.16 27.54 11.87
C VAL A 196 -1.12 28.18 12.78
N LEU A 197 -0.06 28.76 12.20
CA LEU A 197 0.93 29.55 12.94
C LEU A 197 0.87 31.02 12.51
N TYR A 198 1.41 31.89 13.35
CA TYR A 198 1.73 33.27 12.95
C TYR A 198 3.05 33.31 12.19
N THR A 199 3.18 34.24 11.25
CA THR A 199 4.43 34.56 10.55
C THR A 199 4.60 36.07 10.40
N ASP A 200 5.84 36.54 10.49
CA ASP A 200 6.23 37.92 10.18
C ASP A 200 6.40 38.17 8.67
N GLY A 201 6.14 37.15 7.84
CA GLY A 201 6.34 37.18 6.38
C GLY A 201 7.68 36.62 5.93
N GLU A 202 8.65 36.42 6.83
CA GLU A 202 9.91 35.76 6.54
C GLU A 202 10.00 34.36 7.18
N LYS A 203 9.47 34.21 8.41
CA LYS A 203 9.51 32.95 9.16
C LYS A 203 8.28 32.71 10.01
N THR A 204 8.04 31.45 10.38
CA THR A 204 7.04 31.09 11.37
C THR A 204 7.46 31.50 12.79
N LEU A 205 6.50 31.93 13.60
CA LEU A 205 6.73 32.34 14.99
C LEU A 205 6.52 31.16 15.96
N GLY A 206 7.33 31.13 17.02
CA GLY A 206 7.33 30.08 18.05
C GLY A 206 8.73 29.57 18.40
N THR A 207 9.69 29.77 17.49
CA THR A 207 11.07 29.29 17.64
C THR A 207 11.84 30.11 18.68
N THR A 208 12.61 29.41 19.52
CA THR A 208 13.55 29.98 20.49
C THR A 208 14.99 29.67 20.09
N GLU A 209 15.97 30.39 20.65
CA GLU A 209 17.40 30.07 20.45
C GLU A 209 17.71 28.61 20.83
N GLN A 210 17.10 28.12 21.92
CA GLN A 210 17.29 26.75 22.37
C GLN A 210 16.73 25.72 21.38
N THR A 211 15.52 25.93 20.85
CA THR A 211 14.92 25.00 19.87
C THR A 211 15.66 25.04 18.54
N SER A 212 16.17 26.21 18.13
CA SER A 212 17.01 26.37 16.94
C SER A 212 18.31 25.57 17.05
N GLN A 213 19.03 25.66 18.17
CA GLN A 213 20.25 24.87 18.36
C GLN A 213 19.97 23.36 18.36
N LYS A 214 18.89 22.93 19.03
CA LYS A 214 18.48 21.52 19.02
C LYS A 214 18.09 21.02 17.63
N LEU A 215 17.52 21.88 16.78
CA LEU A 215 17.20 21.54 15.39
C LEU A 215 18.49 21.27 14.61
N ASP A 216 19.50 22.15 14.74
CA ASP A 216 20.79 21.96 14.07
C ASP A 216 21.45 20.64 14.47
N ASP A 217 21.44 20.34 15.78
CA ASP A 217 21.97 19.08 16.32
C ASP A 217 21.20 17.85 15.78
N LEU A 218 19.87 17.93 15.74
CA LEU A 218 19.00 16.87 15.20
C LEU A 218 19.24 16.64 13.70
N VAL A 219 19.32 17.71 12.90
CA VAL A 219 19.58 17.64 11.46
C VAL A 219 20.98 17.08 11.20
N ALA A 220 21.98 17.44 12.00
CA ALA A 220 23.31 16.87 11.92
C ALA A 220 23.29 15.36 12.22
N TYR A 221 22.65 14.96 13.31
CA TYR A 221 22.53 13.56 13.70
C TYR A 221 21.82 12.71 12.64
N MET A 222 20.70 13.20 12.08
CA MET A 222 19.98 12.47 11.04
C MET A 222 20.84 12.16 9.82
N LYS A 223 21.77 13.02 9.43
CA LYS A 223 22.66 12.76 8.27
C LYS A 223 23.58 11.56 8.49
N GLU A 224 23.82 11.14 9.73
CA GLU A 224 24.63 9.97 10.07
C GLU A 224 23.84 8.66 9.97
N ILE A 225 22.50 8.73 9.98
CA ILE A 225 21.63 7.55 9.89
C ILE A 225 21.58 7.06 8.45
N LYS A 226 22.04 5.82 8.24
CA LYS A 226 21.88 5.13 6.97
C LYS A 226 20.45 4.62 6.84
N SER A 227 19.68 5.20 5.92
CA SER A 227 18.29 4.82 5.62
C SER A 227 18.18 3.64 4.66
N GLU A 228 19.29 3.30 3.99
CA GLU A 228 19.31 2.33 2.89
C GLU A 228 19.90 0.99 3.35
N HIS A 229 19.27 -0.11 2.91
CA HIS A 229 19.81 -1.48 2.85
C HIS A 229 19.81 -2.37 4.11
N ASP A 230 19.44 -1.90 5.30
CA ASP A 230 19.37 -2.79 6.48
C ASP A 230 17.98 -2.93 7.09
N THR A 231 17.24 -3.94 6.63
CA THR A 231 15.96 -4.37 7.19
C THR A 231 16.10 -5.26 8.43
N THR A 232 17.31 -5.59 8.86
CA THR A 232 17.58 -6.38 10.08
C THR A 232 17.57 -5.52 11.34
N GLU A 233 17.76 -4.20 11.21
CA GLU A 233 17.58 -3.27 12.32
C GLU A 233 16.09 -3.08 12.68
N LEU A 234 15.77 -3.17 13.98
CA LEU A 234 14.40 -2.98 14.48
C LEU A 234 13.85 -1.59 14.14
N ARG A 235 14.67 -0.54 14.28
CA ARG A 235 14.31 0.85 13.96
C ARG A 235 13.79 1.01 12.53
N THR A 236 14.38 0.30 11.56
CA THR A 236 13.96 0.33 10.15
C THR A 236 12.53 -0.16 10.01
N ARG A 237 12.20 -1.28 10.65
CA ARG A 237 10.87 -1.90 10.56
C ARG A 237 9.80 -1.08 11.27
N LEU A 238 10.11 -0.58 12.47
CA LEU A 238 9.22 0.29 13.24
C LEU A 238 8.94 1.61 12.52
N ALA A 239 9.96 2.26 11.97
CA ALA A 239 9.82 3.47 11.18
C ALA A 239 8.96 3.24 9.92
N GLY A 240 9.08 2.08 9.30
CA GLY A 240 8.23 1.74 8.16
C GLY A 240 6.76 1.52 8.51
N ILE A 241 6.45 0.94 9.67
CA ILE A 241 5.06 0.90 10.18
C ILE A 241 4.57 2.33 10.46
N THR A 242 5.39 3.16 11.10
CA THR A 242 5.06 4.57 11.38
C THR A 242 4.70 5.33 10.10
N ILE A 243 5.53 5.22 9.06
CA ILE A 243 5.32 5.92 7.78
C ILE A 243 4.09 5.37 7.07
N LEU A 244 4.01 4.04 6.88
CA LEU A 244 2.88 3.42 6.19
C LEU A 244 1.54 3.75 6.86
N TRP A 245 1.49 3.63 8.19
CA TRP A 245 0.27 3.89 8.95
C TRP A 245 -0.24 5.31 8.74
N ASN A 246 0.64 6.32 8.84
CA ASN A 246 0.25 7.73 8.69
C ASN A 246 -0.11 8.10 7.25
N ASP A 247 0.63 7.58 6.27
CA ASP A 247 0.35 7.85 4.86
C ASP A 247 -1.04 7.32 4.47
N ILE A 248 -1.48 6.20 5.05
CA ILE A 248 -2.82 5.65 4.84
C ILE A 248 -3.87 6.38 5.71
N GLN A 249 -3.60 6.60 6.99
CA GLN A 249 -4.52 7.25 7.95
C GLN A 249 -4.97 8.65 7.50
N HIS A 250 -4.12 9.39 6.79
CA HIS A 250 -4.39 10.77 6.43
C HIS A 250 -4.81 10.99 4.97
N PHE A 251 -4.61 10.00 4.09
CA PHE A 251 -4.76 10.20 2.65
C PHE A 251 -5.44 9.05 1.91
N TYR A 252 -5.86 7.98 2.58
CA TYR A 252 -6.58 6.88 1.93
C TYR A 252 -8.08 7.22 1.80
N PRO A 253 -8.62 7.31 0.57
CA PRO A 253 -9.93 7.93 0.36
C PRO A 253 -11.12 6.97 0.55
N TYR A 254 -10.88 5.71 0.93
CA TYR A 254 -11.89 4.65 0.91
C TYR A 254 -12.22 4.04 2.28
N PHE A 255 -11.81 4.66 3.40
CA PHE A 255 -12.16 4.13 4.74
C PHE A 255 -13.67 3.95 4.96
N GLU A 256 -14.53 4.73 4.30
CA GLU A 256 -15.98 4.58 4.39
C GLU A 256 -16.54 3.38 3.59
N GLU A 257 -15.74 2.82 2.68
CA GLU A 257 -16.14 1.74 1.76
C GLU A 257 -15.57 0.38 2.15
N ILE A 258 -14.69 0.34 3.16
CA ILE A 258 -14.04 -0.87 3.66
C ILE A 258 -14.32 -1.09 5.15
N ASN A 259 -14.20 -2.33 5.59
CA ASN A 259 -14.45 -2.70 6.99
C ASN A 259 -13.15 -2.81 7.78
N VAL A 260 -12.52 -1.67 8.08
CA VAL A 260 -11.30 -1.60 8.90
C VAL A 260 -11.39 -0.48 9.95
N ASP A 261 -10.92 -0.76 11.16
CA ASP A 261 -10.66 0.27 12.17
C ASP A 261 -9.16 0.58 12.16
N TRP A 262 -8.73 1.43 11.23
CA TRP A 262 -7.31 1.69 10.99
C TRP A 262 -6.57 2.24 12.22
N LEU A 263 -7.28 2.98 13.08
CA LEU A 263 -6.72 3.44 14.35
C LEU A 263 -6.35 2.28 15.27
N LYS A 264 -7.20 1.26 15.38
CA LYS A 264 -6.91 0.05 16.18
C LYS A 264 -5.82 -0.83 15.55
N GLU A 265 -5.68 -0.82 14.23
CA GLU A 265 -4.64 -1.59 13.55
C GLU A 265 -3.22 -1.13 13.92
N LEU A 266 -3.03 0.14 14.32
CA LEU A 266 -1.71 0.66 14.72
C LEU A 266 -1.07 -0.17 15.84
N SER A 267 -1.80 -0.41 16.93
CA SER A 267 -1.33 -1.18 18.08
C SER A 267 -0.94 -2.61 17.68
N PHE A 268 -1.78 -3.22 16.84
CA PHE A 268 -1.60 -4.59 16.39
C PHE A 268 -0.34 -4.73 15.52
N PHE A 269 -0.18 -3.90 14.48
CA PHE A 269 0.97 -3.98 13.59
C PHE A 269 2.27 -3.49 14.23
N THR A 270 2.19 -2.52 15.14
CA THR A 270 3.33 -2.11 15.98
C THR A 270 3.86 -3.28 16.81
N ARG A 271 2.97 -4.02 17.49
CA ARG A 271 3.33 -5.21 18.27
C ARG A 271 3.97 -6.28 17.40
N LYS A 272 3.39 -6.55 16.22
CA LYS A 272 3.94 -7.50 15.26
C LYS A 272 5.33 -7.08 14.77
N ALA A 273 5.56 -5.79 14.54
CA ALA A 273 6.86 -5.29 14.09
C ALA A 273 7.99 -5.51 15.10
N LEU A 274 7.70 -5.47 16.41
CA LEU A 274 8.67 -5.81 17.46
C LEU A 274 9.20 -7.25 17.33
N ASP A 275 8.37 -8.18 16.84
CA ASP A 275 8.71 -9.59 16.68
C ASP A 275 9.37 -9.93 15.33
N THR A 276 9.31 -9.03 14.35
CA THR A 276 9.91 -9.22 13.02
C THR A 276 11.43 -9.12 13.06
N LYS A 277 12.14 -9.94 12.27
CA LYS A 277 13.61 -10.07 12.37
C LYS A 277 14.37 -9.75 11.09
N ASN A 278 13.79 -10.05 9.94
CA ASN A 278 14.46 -10.01 8.65
C ASN A 278 13.60 -9.32 7.58
N LYS A 279 14.16 -9.23 6.38
CA LYS A 279 13.55 -8.56 5.23
C LYS A 279 12.24 -9.24 4.82
N GLU A 280 12.22 -10.56 4.82
CA GLU A 280 11.10 -11.39 4.40
C GLU A 280 9.92 -11.21 5.35
N GLU A 281 10.16 -11.31 6.66
CA GLU A 281 9.15 -11.09 7.70
C GLU A 281 8.63 -9.66 7.68
N TYR A 282 9.50 -8.68 7.44
CA TYR A 282 9.08 -7.28 7.32
C TYR A 282 8.21 -7.05 6.08
N SER A 283 8.59 -7.59 4.92
CA SER A 283 7.77 -7.53 3.72
C SER A 283 6.42 -8.23 3.90
N ALA A 284 6.39 -9.38 4.57
CA ALA A 284 5.16 -10.09 4.87
C ALA A 284 4.27 -9.28 5.82
N LEU A 285 4.86 -8.61 6.82
CA LEU A 285 4.13 -7.73 7.73
C LEU A 285 3.50 -6.54 6.99
N ILE A 286 4.23 -5.90 6.06
CA ILE A 286 3.69 -4.81 5.24
C ILE A 286 2.52 -5.30 4.39
N ASN A 287 2.66 -6.45 3.72
CA ASN A 287 1.56 -7.02 2.93
C ASN A 287 0.33 -7.30 3.81
N PHE A 288 0.53 -7.91 4.99
CA PHE A 288 -0.54 -8.20 5.93
C PHE A 288 -1.25 -6.94 6.44
N MET A 289 -0.49 -5.86 6.65
CA MET A 289 -1.03 -4.56 7.02
C MET A 289 -1.86 -3.95 5.89
N THR A 290 -1.37 -3.99 4.66
CA THR A 290 -2.05 -3.41 3.50
C THR A 290 -3.22 -4.24 2.97
N GLU A 291 -3.29 -5.53 3.31
CA GLU A 291 -4.43 -6.40 2.99
C GLU A 291 -5.75 -5.85 3.53
N LYS A 292 -5.70 -5.15 4.68
CA LYS A 292 -6.85 -4.53 5.33
C LYS A 292 -7.51 -3.39 4.56
N LEU A 293 -6.92 -2.97 3.44
CA LEU A 293 -7.38 -1.83 2.66
C LEU A 293 -8.30 -2.22 1.49
N ASP A 294 -8.39 -3.52 1.16
CA ASP A 294 -9.15 -4.05 0.01
C ASP A 294 -8.88 -3.30 -1.33
N ASP A 295 -7.67 -2.76 -1.50
CA ASP A 295 -7.26 -1.95 -2.64
C ASP A 295 -6.37 -2.74 -3.61
N GLY A 296 -6.84 -2.95 -4.83
CA GLY A 296 -6.13 -3.70 -5.86
C GLY A 296 -4.87 -2.99 -6.41
N HIS A 297 -4.68 -1.70 -6.14
CA HIS A 297 -3.43 -1.01 -6.47
C HIS A 297 -2.28 -1.33 -5.50
N ILE A 298 -2.57 -1.96 -4.36
CA ILE A 298 -1.55 -2.40 -3.40
C ILE A 298 -0.61 -3.40 -4.08
N SER A 299 0.59 -2.92 -4.34
CA SER A 299 1.59 -3.68 -5.06
C SER A 299 2.25 -4.73 -4.17
N TYR A 300 2.20 -5.98 -4.62
CA TYR A 300 2.95 -7.09 -4.03
C TYR A 300 4.37 -7.21 -4.60
N ASN A 301 4.92 -6.16 -5.22
CA ASN A 301 6.26 -6.16 -5.81
C ASN A 301 7.38 -6.54 -4.82
N ASN A 302 7.17 -6.36 -3.52
CA ASN A 302 8.12 -6.79 -2.49
C ASN A 302 8.21 -8.34 -2.41
N ARG A 303 7.13 -9.08 -2.73
CA ARG A 303 7.14 -10.56 -2.86
C ARG A 303 8.04 -11.01 -4.00
N ASN A 304 8.07 -10.26 -5.10
CA ASN A 304 8.85 -10.54 -6.31
C ASN A 304 10.37 -10.46 -6.11
N TRP A 305 10.83 -9.94 -4.97
CA TRP A 305 12.25 -9.96 -4.59
C TRP A 305 12.71 -11.33 -4.09
N VAL A 306 11.80 -12.11 -3.52
CA VAL A 306 12.07 -13.42 -2.92
C VAL A 306 11.55 -14.55 -3.83
N HIS A 307 10.35 -14.36 -4.38
CA HIS A 307 9.69 -15.34 -5.24
C HIS A 307 9.88 -14.91 -6.70
N ASN A 308 11.01 -15.31 -7.29
CA ASN A 308 11.44 -14.88 -8.62
C ASN A 308 11.60 -16.01 -9.63
N TYR A 309 11.27 -17.24 -9.26
CA TYR A 309 11.28 -18.40 -10.15
C TYR A 309 9.87 -18.95 -10.31
N ARG A 310 9.60 -19.54 -11.48
CA ARG A 310 8.26 -20.00 -11.84
C ARG A 310 8.16 -21.51 -11.96
N LEU A 311 6.94 -22.01 -11.77
CA LEU A 311 6.55 -23.36 -12.15
C LEU A 311 6.56 -23.52 -13.68
N PRO A 312 6.66 -24.76 -14.20
CA PRO A 312 6.60 -25.06 -15.63
C PRO A 312 5.19 -25.02 -16.22
N PHE A 313 4.23 -24.48 -15.48
CA PHE A 313 2.84 -24.35 -15.89
C PHE A 313 2.22 -23.06 -15.35
N THR A 314 1.04 -22.73 -15.86
CA THR A 314 0.14 -21.73 -15.29
C THR A 314 -1.19 -22.34 -14.94
N VAL A 315 -1.90 -21.67 -14.05
CA VAL A 315 -3.18 -22.12 -13.54
C VAL A 315 -4.26 -21.07 -13.75
N ASP A 316 -5.50 -21.54 -13.74
CA ASP A 316 -6.69 -20.70 -13.70
C ASP A 316 -7.86 -21.50 -13.10
N ILE A 317 -8.99 -20.83 -12.89
CA ILE A 317 -10.24 -21.50 -12.54
C ILE A 317 -11.01 -21.89 -13.82
N ALA A 318 -11.37 -23.17 -13.93
CA ALA A 318 -12.26 -23.67 -14.98
C ALA A 318 -13.22 -24.73 -14.39
N ASP A 319 -14.50 -24.67 -14.77
CA ASP A 319 -15.58 -25.45 -14.15
C ASP A 319 -15.54 -25.41 -12.61
N LYS A 320 -15.17 -24.25 -12.03
CA LYS A 320 -15.01 -24.01 -10.58
C LYS A 320 -13.91 -24.82 -9.89
N HIS A 321 -12.97 -25.38 -10.64
CA HIS A 321 -11.81 -26.08 -10.11
C HIS A 321 -10.51 -25.33 -10.47
N LEU A 322 -9.48 -25.47 -9.65
CA LEU A 322 -8.13 -25.05 -9.98
C LEU A 322 -7.54 -25.99 -11.04
N VAL A 323 -7.16 -25.45 -12.19
CA VAL A 323 -6.80 -26.25 -13.38
C VAL A 323 -5.48 -25.76 -13.97
N ILE A 324 -4.66 -26.71 -14.45
CA ILE A 324 -3.48 -26.38 -15.25
C ILE A 324 -3.94 -25.91 -16.65
N THR A 325 -3.70 -24.64 -16.97
CA THR A 325 -4.20 -24.04 -18.23
C THR A 325 -3.14 -23.88 -19.30
N SER A 326 -1.86 -23.97 -18.94
CA SER A 326 -0.74 -24.05 -19.89
C SER A 326 0.43 -24.72 -19.21
N SER A 327 1.24 -25.45 -19.98
CA SER A 327 2.44 -26.13 -19.50
C SER A 327 3.54 -26.04 -20.55
N LEU A 328 4.79 -26.16 -20.13
CA LEU A 328 5.86 -26.56 -21.04
C LEU A 328 5.59 -27.96 -21.60
N ASP A 329 6.20 -28.24 -22.75
CA ASP A 329 6.14 -29.56 -23.38
C ASP A 329 6.81 -30.63 -22.50
N ASP A 330 6.45 -31.90 -22.74
CA ASP A 330 7.05 -33.10 -22.12
C ASP A 330 7.00 -33.15 -20.58
N MET A 331 5.98 -32.54 -19.97
CA MET A 331 5.72 -32.64 -18.52
C MET A 331 4.82 -33.85 -18.18
N PRO A 332 4.90 -34.40 -16.94
CA PRO A 332 4.08 -35.54 -16.54
C PRO A 332 2.61 -35.15 -16.22
N TYR A 333 2.35 -33.86 -16.06
CA TYR A 333 1.01 -33.26 -15.98
C TYR A 333 0.60 -32.65 -17.33
N GLU A 334 -0.70 -32.51 -17.56
CA GLU A 334 -1.33 -32.10 -18.82
C GLU A 334 -2.21 -30.86 -18.64
N ILE A 335 -2.42 -30.11 -19.73
CA ILE A 335 -3.40 -29.04 -19.78
C ILE A 335 -4.81 -29.62 -19.53
N GLY A 336 -5.54 -29.03 -18.58
CA GLY A 336 -6.86 -29.49 -18.15
C GLY A 336 -6.86 -30.46 -16.97
N ASP A 337 -5.69 -30.79 -16.41
CA ASP A 337 -5.61 -31.49 -15.13
C ASP A 337 -6.13 -30.61 -13.99
N VAL A 338 -6.94 -31.20 -13.11
CA VAL A 338 -7.49 -30.52 -11.92
C VAL A 338 -6.51 -30.66 -10.77
N ILE A 339 -6.07 -29.56 -10.18
CA ILE A 339 -5.24 -29.57 -8.97
C ILE A 339 -6.16 -29.73 -7.77
N VAL A 340 -5.96 -30.80 -6.99
CA VAL A 340 -6.79 -31.12 -5.81
C VAL A 340 -6.06 -30.87 -4.50
N SER A 341 -4.72 -30.92 -4.47
CA SER A 341 -3.91 -30.64 -3.29
C SER A 341 -2.61 -29.93 -3.62
N ILE A 342 -2.20 -28.99 -2.76
CA ILE A 342 -0.97 -28.22 -2.83
C ILE A 342 -0.30 -28.26 -1.46
N ASN A 343 0.93 -28.77 -1.39
CA ASN A 343 1.70 -28.91 -0.15
C ASN A 343 0.92 -29.62 0.98
N GLY A 344 0.08 -30.59 0.61
CA GLY A 344 -0.73 -31.38 1.54
C GLY A 344 -2.02 -30.69 2.01
N LYS A 345 -2.34 -29.49 1.52
CA LYS A 345 -3.64 -28.81 1.74
C LYS A 345 -4.52 -28.95 0.52
N SER A 346 -5.84 -28.98 0.71
CA SER A 346 -6.76 -28.94 -0.44
C SER A 346 -6.54 -27.67 -1.26
N ALA A 347 -6.77 -27.72 -2.58
CA ALA A 347 -6.60 -26.56 -3.45
C ALA A 347 -7.44 -25.35 -2.99
N ASP A 348 -8.68 -25.59 -2.57
CA ASP A 348 -9.59 -24.54 -2.07
C ASP A 348 -9.06 -23.91 -0.77
N GLU A 349 -8.58 -24.72 0.18
CA GLU A 349 -7.98 -24.22 1.43
C GLU A 349 -6.72 -23.39 1.14
N TYR A 350 -5.85 -23.88 0.26
CA TYR A 350 -4.64 -23.16 -0.14
C TYR A 350 -4.97 -21.80 -0.76
N LEU A 351 -5.93 -21.76 -1.70
CA LEU A 351 -6.33 -20.51 -2.35
C LEU A 351 -6.98 -19.54 -1.35
N LEU A 352 -7.85 -20.03 -0.47
CA LEU A 352 -8.50 -19.20 0.54
C LEU A 352 -7.49 -18.57 1.49
N GLU A 353 -6.49 -19.33 1.95
CA GLU A 353 -5.40 -18.80 2.78
C GLU A 353 -4.54 -17.80 2.01
N SER A 354 -4.18 -18.12 0.76
CA SER A 354 -3.38 -17.23 -0.09
C SER A 354 -4.08 -15.89 -0.32
N GLN A 355 -5.40 -15.87 -0.47
CA GLN A 355 -6.17 -14.64 -0.67
C GLN A 355 -6.07 -13.68 0.53
N GLN A 356 -5.86 -14.20 1.75
CA GLN A 356 -5.67 -13.38 2.96
C GLN A 356 -4.31 -12.67 3.01
N GLU A 357 -3.44 -12.89 2.02
CA GLU A 357 -2.16 -12.19 1.90
C GLU A 357 -2.23 -10.94 1.01
N PHE A 358 -3.34 -10.74 0.29
CA PHE A 358 -3.45 -9.75 -0.78
C PHE A 358 -4.63 -8.80 -0.58
N SER A 359 -4.39 -7.52 -0.89
CA SER A 359 -5.42 -6.48 -0.92
C SER A 359 -6.11 -6.44 -2.29
N GLY A 360 -7.39 -6.07 -2.31
CA GLY A 360 -8.18 -5.88 -3.52
C GLY A 360 -9.58 -6.47 -3.42
N SER A 361 -10.36 -6.36 -4.51
CA SER A 361 -11.65 -7.03 -4.62
C SER A 361 -11.52 -8.55 -4.51
N PRO A 362 -12.61 -9.30 -4.23
CA PRO A 362 -12.57 -10.77 -4.23
C PRO A 362 -11.99 -11.35 -5.52
N LYS A 363 -12.29 -10.74 -6.68
CA LYS A 363 -11.76 -11.17 -7.98
C LYS A 363 -10.29 -10.82 -8.18
N THR A 364 -9.84 -9.68 -7.66
CA THR A 364 -8.41 -9.34 -7.61
C THR A 364 -7.64 -10.29 -6.70
N LYS A 365 -8.15 -10.60 -5.49
CA LYS A 365 -7.52 -11.56 -4.57
C LYS A 365 -7.42 -12.95 -5.20
N GLU A 366 -8.50 -13.44 -5.83
CA GLU A 366 -8.49 -14.71 -6.60
C GLU A 366 -7.40 -14.73 -7.68
N LEU A 367 -7.38 -13.72 -8.55
CA LEU A 367 -6.41 -13.60 -9.62
C LEU A 367 -4.96 -13.56 -9.11
N ILE A 368 -4.68 -12.74 -8.10
CA ILE A 368 -3.33 -12.59 -7.55
C ILE A 368 -2.89 -13.87 -6.84
N SER A 369 -3.79 -14.57 -6.13
CA SER A 369 -3.48 -15.87 -5.52
C SER A 369 -3.13 -16.95 -6.55
N LEU A 370 -3.87 -17.02 -7.66
CA LEU A 370 -3.55 -17.91 -8.78
C LEU A 370 -2.16 -17.60 -9.34
N GLN A 371 -1.86 -16.32 -9.56
CA GLN A 371 -0.53 -15.90 -10.01
C GLN A 371 0.53 -16.24 -8.96
N ALA A 372 0.27 -15.97 -7.69
CA ALA A 372 1.20 -16.17 -6.60
C ALA A 372 1.63 -17.63 -6.41
N LEU A 373 0.72 -18.58 -6.65
CA LEU A 373 1.04 -20.01 -6.70
C LEU A 373 2.08 -20.34 -7.76
N GLU A 374 2.13 -19.60 -8.87
CA GLU A 374 3.07 -19.87 -9.95
C GLU A 374 4.50 -19.41 -9.65
N TYR A 375 4.72 -18.64 -8.57
CA TYR A 375 6.03 -18.06 -8.22
C TYR A 375 6.53 -18.54 -6.86
N GLY A 376 7.78 -19.01 -6.86
CA GLY A 376 8.47 -19.54 -5.71
C GLY A 376 9.93 -19.08 -5.64
N ARG A 377 10.63 -19.53 -4.61
CA ARG A 377 12.09 -19.38 -4.51
C ARG A 377 12.77 -20.34 -5.47
N LYS A 378 14.00 -20.02 -5.88
CA LYS A 378 14.77 -20.92 -6.73
C LYS A 378 14.91 -22.29 -6.07
N ASP A 379 14.61 -23.35 -6.84
CA ASP A 379 14.76 -24.74 -6.45
C ASP A 379 13.87 -25.16 -5.25
N GLU A 380 12.95 -24.29 -4.81
CA GLU A 380 11.86 -24.67 -3.90
C GLU A 380 10.97 -25.71 -4.60
N ILE A 381 10.48 -26.69 -3.85
CA ILE A 381 9.69 -27.80 -4.39
C ILE A 381 8.24 -27.63 -3.94
N LEU A 382 7.34 -27.58 -4.92
CA LEU A 382 5.90 -27.66 -4.72
C LEU A 382 5.48 -29.13 -4.73
N SER A 383 4.81 -29.61 -3.67
CA SER A 383 4.12 -30.89 -3.71
C SER A 383 2.72 -30.68 -4.27
N LEU A 384 2.40 -31.39 -5.35
CA LEU A 384 1.17 -31.21 -6.12
C LEU A 384 0.44 -32.54 -6.24
N GLU A 385 -0.86 -32.57 -5.96
CA GLU A 385 -1.74 -33.67 -6.33
C GLU A 385 -2.75 -33.17 -7.35
N ILE A 386 -2.83 -33.86 -8.48
CA ILE A 386 -3.81 -33.60 -9.53
C ILE A 386 -4.81 -34.76 -9.63
N GLN A 387 -5.92 -34.50 -10.29
CA GLN A 387 -6.88 -35.50 -10.74
C GLN A 387 -6.98 -35.49 -12.27
N ARG A 388 -6.72 -36.64 -12.90
CA ARG A 388 -6.89 -36.89 -14.33
C ARG A 388 -7.77 -38.12 -14.54
N ASN A 389 -8.86 -37.97 -15.28
CA ASN A 389 -9.81 -39.07 -15.56
C ASN A 389 -10.33 -39.80 -14.29
N GLY A 390 -10.44 -39.07 -13.17
CA GLY A 390 -10.88 -39.62 -11.89
C GLY A 390 -9.79 -40.32 -11.06
N GLU A 391 -8.55 -40.38 -11.57
CA GLU A 391 -7.40 -40.92 -10.84
C GLU A 391 -6.52 -39.78 -10.32
N ASN A 392 -6.05 -39.92 -9.07
CA ASN A 392 -5.15 -38.94 -8.48
C ASN A 392 -3.69 -39.29 -8.79
N GLN A 393 -2.89 -38.27 -9.08
CA GLN A 393 -1.46 -38.40 -9.34
C GLN A 393 -0.69 -37.33 -8.55
N SER A 394 0.43 -37.71 -7.96
CA SER A 394 1.26 -36.82 -7.14
C SER A 394 2.58 -36.49 -7.83
N PHE A 395 2.98 -35.23 -7.75
CA PHE A 395 4.19 -34.68 -8.34
C PHE A 395 4.95 -33.78 -7.36
N GLU A 396 6.27 -33.75 -7.53
CA GLU A 396 7.14 -32.75 -6.92
C GLU A 396 7.65 -31.84 -8.03
N VAL A 397 7.30 -30.56 -8.00
CA VAL A 397 7.57 -29.61 -9.07
C VAL A 397 8.47 -28.49 -8.57
N PRO A 398 9.70 -28.35 -9.08
CA PRO A 398 10.59 -27.29 -8.64
C PRO A 398 10.26 -25.95 -9.31
N TYR A 399 10.39 -24.87 -8.56
CA TYR A 399 10.42 -23.51 -9.10
C TYR A 399 11.80 -23.23 -9.73
N GLY A 400 11.91 -23.40 -11.05
CA GLY A 400 13.19 -23.32 -11.76
C GLY A 400 13.22 -22.35 -12.93
N LEU A 401 12.07 -21.89 -13.42
CA LEU A 401 11.99 -21.08 -14.64
C LEU A 401 12.19 -19.58 -14.38
N PRO A 402 12.69 -18.81 -15.36
CA PRO A 402 12.74 -17.35 -15.26
C PRO A 402 11.33 -16.74 -15.17
N LYS A 403 11.24 -15.47 -14.74
CA LYS A 403 9.97 -14.76 -14.48
C LYS A 403 8.98 -14.64 -15.65
N LYS A 404 9.35 -14.99 -16.89
CA LYS A 404 8.46 -14.87 -18.04
C LYS A 404 7.25 -15.79 -17.86
N ARG A 405 6.04 -15.22 -17.89
CA ARG A 405 4.76 -15.93 -17.71
C ARG A 405 4.30 -16.60 -19.01
N LEU A 406 3.78 -17.83 -18.90
CA LEU A 406 3.02 -18.47 -20.00
C LEU A 406 1.63 -17.81 -20.07
N SER A 407 1.02 -17.75 -21.25
CA SER A 407 -0.34 -17.20 -21.38
C SER A 407 -1.37 -18.19 -20.85
N ASN A 408 -2.41 -17.72 -20.16
CA ASN A 408 -3.56 -18.57 -19.79
C ASN A 408 -4.55 -18.78 -20.96
N PHE A 409 -4.41 -18.00 -22.02
CA PHE A 409 -5.26 -17.98 -23.20
C PHE A 409 -4.46 -18.28 -24.48
N PRO A 410 -5.11 -18.81 -25.53
CA PRO A 410 -4.52 -18.88 -26.87
C PRO A 410 -3.99 -17.50 -27.31
N VAL A 411 -2.76 -17.45 -27.81
CA VAL A 411 -2.11 -16.18 -28.14
C VAL A 411 -2.49 -15.76 -29.56
N ILE A 412 -3.09 -14.58 -29.69
CA ILE A 412 -3.22 -13.85 -30.96
C ILE A 412 -2.07 -12.85 -31.04
N GLU A 413 -1.11 -13.11 -31.94
CA GLU A 413 0.11 -12.31 -32.04
C GLU A 413 -0.12 -10.98 -32.75
N GLU A 414 -1.05 -10.96 -33.70
CA GLU A 414 -1.37 -9.80 -34.51
C GLU A 414 -2.02 -8.68 -33.69
N LYS A 415 -1.58 -7.44 -33.96
CA LYS A 415 -2.16 -6.22 -33.40
C LYS A 415 -3.64 -6.04 -33.75
N VAL A 416 -3.97 -6.28 -35.02
CA VAL A 416 -5.32 -6.22 -35.58
C VAL A 416 -5.46 -7.37 -36.57
N THR A 417 -6.45 -8.24 -36.40
CA THR A 417 -6.67 -9.39 -37.28
C THR A 417 -8.15 -9.67 -37.48
N GLU A 418 -8.50 -10.27 -38.61
CA GLU A 418 -9.85 -10.76 -38.89
C GLU A 418 -9.96 -12.20 -38.38
N ILE A 419 -10.87 -12.45 -37.46
CA ILE A 419 -11.00 -13.78 -36.82
C ILE A 419 -12.21 -14.56 -37.34
N GLU A 420 -13.19 -13.86 -37.92
CA GLU A 420 -14.34 -14.39 -38.64
C GLU A 420 -14.74 -13.36 -39.71
N GLU A 421 -15.50 -13.76 -40.73
CA GLU A 421 -15.90 -12.86 -41.83
C GLU A 421 -16.53 -11.56 -41.32
N GLY A 422 -15.80 -10.45 -41.52
CA GLY A 422 -16.20 -9.12 -41.07
C GLY A 422 -16.06 -8.85 -39.57
N ILE A 423 -15.50 -9.78 -38.77
CA ILE A 423 -15.25 -9.61 -37.33
C ILE A 423 -13.75 -9.46 -37.07
N TYR A 424 -13.37 -8.35 -36.46
CA TYR A 424 -11.97 -8.04 -36.17
C TYR A 424 -11.66 -8.13 -34.68
N TYR A 425 -10.52 -8.70 -34.35
CA TYR A 425 -9.91 -8.64 -33.04
C TYR A 425 -8.81 -7.57 -33.02
N VAL A 426 -8.80 -6.77 -31.96
CA VAL A 426 -7.81 -5.72 -31.69
C VAL A 426 -7.14 -6.00 -30.35
N ASN A 427 -5.85 -6.31 -30.40
CA ASN A 427 -5.05 -6.58 -29.21
C ASN A 427 -4.59 -5.28 -28.55
N THR A 428 -5.42 -4.69 -27.66
CA THR A 428 -5.07 -3.41 -27.01
C THR A 428 -3.84 -3.49 -26.12
N LEU A 429 -3.43 -4.70 -25.71
CA LEU A 429 -2.21 -4.93 -24.96
C LEU A 429 -0.94 -4.67 -25.78
N LYS A 430 -1.04 -4.61 -27.12
CA LYS A 430 0.10 -4.44 -28.04
C LYS A 430 -0.03 -3.23 -28.96
N VAL A 431 -1.17 -2.52 -28.94
CA VAL A 431 -1.42 -1.38 -29.83
C VAL A 431 -1.47 -0.06 -29.07
N SER A 432 -1.04 0.99 -29.76
CA SER A 432 -1.42 2.37 -29.46
C SER A 432 -2.58 2.81 -30.34
N TYR A 433 -3.20 3.95 -30.02
CA TYR A 433 -4.17 4.56 -30.94
C TYR A 433 -3.56 4.84 -32.32
N ASP A 434 -2.28 5.26 -32.40
CA ASP A 434 -1.59 5.51 -33.68
C ASP A 434 -1.49 4.26 -34.55
N ASP A 435 -1.30 3.08 -33.94
CA ASP A 435 -1.31 1.80 -34.66
C ASP A 435 -2.70 1.49 -35.24
N LEU A 436 -3.77 2.02 -34.66
CA LEU A 436 -5.15 1.80 -35.11
C LEU A 436 -5.56 2.73 -36.25
N ILE A 437 -4.95 3.92 -36.38
CA ILE A 437 -5.29 4.93 -37.40
C ILE A 437 -5.40 4.32 -38.81
N PRO A 438 -4.44 3.53 -39.31
CA PRO A 438 -4.53 2.92 -40.64
C PRO A 438 -5.67 1.91 -40.81
N HIS A 439 -6.21 1.39 -39.70
CA HIS A 439 -7.27 0.39 -39.68
C HIS A 439 -8.65 0.99 -39.40
N LEU A 440 -8.76 2.26 -39.01
CA LEU A 440 -10.04 2.87 -38.59
C LEU A 440 -11.15 2.74 -39.64
N ASP A 441 -10.85 3.00 -40.93
CA ASP A 441 -11.85 2.86 -42.00
C ASP A 441 -12.33 1.42 -42.20
N LYS A 442 -11.45 0.45 -41.94
CA LYS A 442 -11.73 -0.98 -42.04
C LYS A 442 -12.57 -1.43 -40.86
N LEU A 443 -12.13 -1.11 -39.64
CA LEU A 443 -12.85 -1.40 -38.39
C LEU A 443 -14.23 -0.72 -38.36
N ALA A 444 -14.33 0.50 -38.90
CA ALA A 444 -15.59 1.24 -38.95
C ALA A 444 -16.68 0.56 -39.81
N LYS A 445 -16.25 -0.21 -40.83
CA LYS A 445 -17.12 -0.95 -41.75
C LYS A 445 -17.31 -2.41 -41.35
N ALA A 446 -16.64 -2.87 -40.30
CA ALA A 446 -16.73 -4.24 -39.81
C ALA A 446 -18.15 -4.60 -39.35
N LYS A 447 -18.48 -5.89 -39.43
CA LYS A 447 -19.65 -6.47 -38.76
C LYS A 447 -19.52 -6.32 -37.24
N GLY A 448 -18.33 -6.56 -36.71
CA GLY A 448 -18.02 -6.26 -35.32
C GLY A 448 -16.53 -6.17 -35.03
N VAL A 449 -16.20 -5.59 -33.88
CA VAL A 449 -14.84 -5.41 -33.38
C VAL A 449 -14.75 -5.85 -31.94
N ILE A 450 -13.78 -6.69 -31.61
CA ILE A 450 -13.49 -7.20 -30.28
C ILE A 450 -12.19 -6.55 -29.80
N PHE A 451 -12.25 -5.83 -28.68
CA PHE A 451 -11.10 -5.21 -28.03
C PHE A 451 -10.67 -6.04 -26.82
N GLU A 452 -9.39 -6.40 -26.78
CA GLU A 452 -8.78 -7.11 -25.66
C GLU A 452 -8.55 -6.18 -24.46
N PHE A 453 -9.22 -6.38 -23.34
CA PHE A 453 -9.01 -5.66 -22.08
C PHE A 453 -8.79 -6.62 -20.89
N ARG A 454 -8.49 -7.91 -21.11
CA ARG A 454 -8.07 -8.86 -20.05
C ARG A 454 -6.61 -8.63 -19.63
N GLY A 455 -6.24 -7.37 -19.45
CA GLY A 455 -4.89 -6.89 -19.18
C GLY A 455 -4.82 -5.36 -19.30
N TYR A 456 -3.61 -4.83 -19.14
CA TYR A 456 -3.36 -3.39 -19.20
C TYR A 456 -2.80 -3.01 -20.59
N PRO A 457 -3.42 -2.06 -21.33
CA PRO A 457 -2.87 -1.55 -22.59
C PRO A 457 -1.46 -0.96 -22.41
N GLU A 458 -0.49 -1.38 -23.24
CA GLU A 458 0.89 -0.88 -23.16
C GLU A 458 1.02 0.62 -23.51
N ARG A 459 0.03 1.15 -24.24
CA ARG A 459 -0.05 2.52 -24.74
C ARG A 459 -1.48 3.04 -24.61
N ASP A 460 -1.62 4.35 -24.69
CA ASP A 460 -2.95 4.95 -24.65
C ASP A 460 -3.78 4.57 -25.88
N VAL A 461 -4.94 4.00 -25.62
CA VAL A 461 -5.95 3.60 -26.59
C VAL A 461 -7.28 4.31 -26.36
N SER A 462 -7.39 5.17 -25.33
CA SER A 462 -8.61 5.90 -24.99
C SER A 462 -9.20 6.74 -26.13
N PRO A 463 -8.43 7.30 -27.10
CA PRO A 463 -9.02 8.01 -28.22
C PRO A 463 -9.91 7.14 -29.13
N LEU A 464 -9.82 5.80 -29.05
CA LEU A 464 -10.74 4.90 -29.77
C LEU A 464 -12.21 5.17 -29.41
N LEU A 465 -12.49 5.58 -28.17
CA LEU A 465 -13.85 5.83 -27.68
C LEU A 465 -14.58 6.91 -28.50
N SER A 466 -13.83 7.86 -29.06
CA SER A 466 -14.37 8.91 -29.92
C SER A 466 -15.05 8.37 -31.19
N HIS A 467 -14.65 7.18 -31.65
CA HIS A 467 -15.22 6.53 -32.83
C HIS A 467 -16.50 5.72 -32.53
N LEU A 468 -16.86 5.58 -31.25
CA LEU A 468 -17.99 4.76 -30.78
C LEU A 468 -19.24 5.58 -30.43
N THR A 469 -19.08 6.88 -30.16
CA THR A 469 -20.19 7.78 -29.81
C THR A 469 -20.51 8.76 -30.95
N SER A 470 -21.76 9.24 -31.06
CA SER A 470 -22.13 10.34 -31.98
C SER A 470 -22.27 11.71 -31.31
N GLN A 471 -22.08 11.77 -29.98
CA GLN A 471 -22.19 12.98 -29.17
C GLN A 471 -21.06 13.02 -28.14
N THR A 472 -20.82 14.19 -27.55
CA THR A 472 -19.92 14.31 -26.40
C THR A 472 -20.46 13.46 -25.26
N VAL A 473 -19.62 12.58 -24.72
CA VAL A 473 -19.96 11.72 -23.58
C VAL A 473 -18.95 11.90 -22.46
N GLN A 474 -19.38 11.53 -21.26
CA GLN A 474 -18.59 11.66 -20.05
C GLN A 474 -18.28 10.29 -19.45
N GLY A 475 -17.13 10.18 -18.79
CA GLY A 475 -16.74 8.98 -18.04
C GLY A 475 -17.01 9.08 -16.53
N PRO A 476 -16.40 8.14 -15.78
CA PRO A 476 -16.43 8.12 -14.31
C PRO A 476 -15.99 9.44 -13.68
N GLN A 477 -16.49 9.71 -12.48
CA GLN A 477 -16.15 10.89 -11.71
C GLN A 477 -15.01 10.59 -10.73
N PHE A 478 -14.01 11.48 -10.73
CA PHE A 478 -12.85 11.41 -9.85
C PHE A 478 -12.98 12.49 -8.77
N PHE A 479 -12.64 12.14 -7.53
CA PHE A 479 -12.69 13.02 -6.37
C PHE A 479 -11.33 13.00 -5.68
N ARG A 480 -10.63 14.13 -5.72
CA ARG A 480 -9.44 14.37 -4.91
C ARG A 480 -9.84 15.11 -3.65
N GLU A 481 -9.50 14.56 -2.49
CA GLU A 481 -9.79 15.19 -1.21
C GLU A 481 -9.02 16.50 -1.05
N GLN A 482 -9.73 17.54 -0.61
CA GLN A 482 -9.15 18.79 -0.14
C GLN A 482 -8.98 18.71 1.38
N ILE A 483 -7.74 18.53 1.82
CA ILE A 483 -7.42 18.16 3.21
C ILE A 483 -6.73 19.35 3.89
N LEU A 484 -7.33 19.78 5.00
CA LEU A 484 -6.82 20.79 5.93
C LEU A 484 -6.52 20.21 7.32
N TYR A 485 -7.22 19.14 7.69
CA TYR A 485 -7.21 18.54 9.01
C TYR A 485 -6.81 17.07 8.91
N PRO A 486 -6.12 16.50 9.92
CA PRO A 486 -5.77 15.09 9.93
C PRO A 486 -7.01 14.18 10.04
N ASP A 487 -6.76 12.89 9.83
CA ASP A 487 -7.68 11.79 10.16
C ASP A 487 -9.04 11.83 9.43
N HIS A 488 -9.13 12.52 8.28
CA HIS A 488 -10.38 12.72 7.50
C HIS A 488 -11.54 13.36 8.30
N LYS A 489 -11.31 13.87 9.53
CA LYS A 489 -12.37 14.32 10.46
C LYS A 489 -13.17 15.53 9.97
N LYS A 490 -12.55 16.40 9.15
CA LYS A 490 -13.13 17.65 8.67
C LYS A 490 -12.63 17.96 7.25
N LEU A 491 -12.97 17.09 6.31
CA LEU A 491 -12.62 17.33 4.89
C LEU A 491 -13.14 18.68 4.44
N ALA A 492 -12.29 19.47 3.77
CA ALA A 492 -12.62 20.82 3.34
C ALA A 492 -13.49 20.83 2.07
N GLY A 493 -13.49 19.70 1.34
CA GLY A 493 -14.25 19.49 0.11
C GLY A 493 -13.57 18.44 -0.78
N TYR A 494 -14.05 18.36 -2.01
CA TYR A 494 -13.44 17.57 -3.07
C TYR A 494 -13.15 18.46 -4.27
N ASN A 495 -12.02 18.22 -4.92
CA ASN A 495 -11.83 18.64 -6.30
C ASN A 495 -12.41 17.55 -7.21
N GLU A 496 -13.39 17.94 -8.02
CA GLU A 496 -14.13 17.07 -8.94
C GLU A 496 -13.66 17.21 -10.39
N GLU A 497 -12.50 17.83 -10.60
CA GLU A 497 -11.89 17.91 -11.92
C GLU A 497 -11.26 16.56 -12.30
N GLY A 498 -11.17 16.28 -13.60
CA GLY A 498 -10.57 15.05 -14.10
C GLY A 498 -11.57 14.00 -14.60
N ARG A 499 -12.87 14.31 -14.62
CA ARG A 499 -13.86 13.53 -15.39
C ARG A 499 -13.43 13.51 -16.87
N TRP A 500 -13.36 12.31 -17.46
CA TRP A 500 -13.00 12.17 -18.87
C TRP A 500 -14.15 12.66 -19.75
N ILE A 501 -13.84 13.51 -20.72
CA ILE A 501 -14.79 14.01 -21.73
C ILE A 501 -14.34 13.46 -23.08
N ILE A 502 -15.21 12.68 -23.73
CA ILE A 502 -14.93 12.07 -25.02
C ILE A 502 -15.76 12.77 -26.09
N GLU A 503 -15.07 13.49 -26.96
CA GLU A 503 -15.68 14.13 -28.13
C GLU A 503 -15.80 13.13 -29.30
N PRO A 504 -16.88 13.17 -30.09
CA PRO A 504 -17.07 12.26 -31.20
C PRO A 504 -16.10 12.54 -32.36
N ASN A 505 -15.47 11.50 -32.92
CA ASN A 505 -14.60 11.57 -34.11
C ASN A 505 -15.01 10.58 -35.24
N THR A 506 -14.60 10.84 -36.47
CA THR A 506 -14.86 9.98 -37.66
C THR A 506 -13.61 9.19 -38.07
N PRO A 507 -13.74 7.98 -38.65
CA PRO A 507 -14.99 7.29 -39.02
C PRO A 507 -15.70 6.68 -37.80
N LYS A 508 -17.03 6.50 -37.88
CA LYS A 508 -17.82 5.86 -36.82
C LYS A 508 -17.89 4.36 -37.00
N PHE A 509 -17.73 3.62 -35.91
CA PHE A 509 -17.90 2.18 -35.93
C PHE A 509 -19.38 1.87 -36.02
N LYS A 510 -19.78 1.15 -37.08
CA LYS A 510 -21.18 0.83 -37.36
C LYS A 510 -21.58 -0.57 -36.89
N GLY A 511 -20.61 -1.48 -36.79
CA GLY A 511 -20.80 -2.83 -36.29
C GLY A 511 -20.90 -2.89 -34.77
N LYS A 512 -21.17 -4.08 -34.25
CA LYS A 512 -21.17 -4.34 -32.80
C LYS A 512 -19.75 -4.26 -32.25
N VAL A 513 -19.59 -3.64 -31.08
CA VAL A 513 -18.30 -3.51 -30.40
C VAL A 513 -18.34 -4.31 -29.11
N VAL A 514 -17.32 -5.11 -28.87
CA VAL A 514 -17.19 -5.97 -27.70
C VAL A 514 -15.85 -5.69 -27.00
N PHE A 515 -15.87 -5.63 -25.67
CA PHE A 515 -14.69 -5.47 -24.82
C PHE A 515 -14.53 -6.73 -23.95
N LEU A 516 -13.38 -7.41 -24.06
CA LEU A 516 -13.09 -8.59 -23.24
C LEU A 516 -12.51 -8.17 -21.90
N THR A 517 -13.05 -8.65 -20.78
CA THR A 517 -12.63 -8.19 -19.45
C THR A 517 -12.37 -9.33 -18.46
N ASN A 518 -11.48 -9.07 -17.50
CA ASN A 518 -11.33 -9.82 -16.26
C ASN A 518 -10.64 -8.93 -15.20
N ALA A 519 -10.31 -9.49 -14.04
CA ALA A 519 -9.68 -8.76 -12.94
C ALA A 519 -8.28 -8.17 -13.23
N ASN A 520 -7.65 -8.48 -14.39
CA ASN A 520 -6.43 -7.79 -14.81
C ASN A 520 -6.71 -6.38 -15.39
N ALA A 521 -7.96 -6.07 -15.73
CA ALA A 521 -8.38 -4.71 -16.04
C ALA A 521 -8.45 -3.89 -14.74
N ILE A 522 -7.47 -3.02 -14.53
CA ILE A 522 -7.34 -2.17 -13.33
C ILE A 522 -6.95 -0.76 -13.77
N SER A 523 -7.38 0.29 -13.06
CA SER A 523 -7.01 1.68 -13.34
C SER A 523 -7.49 2.21 -14.72
N ALA A 524 -6.60 2.62 -15.63
CA ALA A 524 -6.99 3.21 -16.92
C ALA A 524 -7.93 2.33 -17.77
N PRO A 525 -7.70 1.00 -17.91
CA PRO A 525 -8.71 0.05 -18.41
C PRO A 525 -10.11 0.24 -17.83
N GLU A 526 -10.23 0.39 -16.51
CA GLU A 526 -11.52 0.58 -15.85
C GLU A 526 -12.13 1.95 -16.13
N THR A 527 -11.31 2.98 -16.36
CA THR A 527 -11.82 4.28 -16.80
C THR A 527 -12.40 4.19 -18.22
N ILE A 528 -11.70 3.51 -19.13
CA ILE A 528 -12.19 3.27 -20.50
C ILE A 528 -13.49 2.47 -20.47
N LEU A 529 -13.52 1.37 -19.71
CA LEU A 529 -14.69 0.52 -19.58
C LEU A 529 -15.84 1.21 -18.84
N GLY A 530 -15.56 2.11 -17.91
CA GLY A 530 -16.56 2.97 -17.27
C GLY A 530 -17.24 3.91 -18.26
N VAL A 531 -16.48 4.54 -19.18
CA VAL A 531 -17.09 5.32 -20.28
C VAL A 531 -17.99 4.43 -21.15
N VAL A 532 -17.58 3.19 -21.42
CA VAL A 532 -18.36 2.22 -22.20
C VAL A 532 -19.65 1.82 -21.47
N GLU A 533 -19.57 1.49 -20.19
CA GLU A 533 -20.70 1.10 -19.32
C GLU A 533 -21.70 2.26 -19.21
N ASP A 534 -21.24 3.44 -18.80
CA ASP A 534 -22.07 4.62 -18.54
C ASP A 534 -22.83 5.12 -19.78
N ASN A 535 -22.26 4.91 -20.97
CA ASN A 535 -22.79 5.44 -22.23
C ASN A 535 -23.23 4.36 -23.22
N GLN A 536 -23.25 3.09 -22.81
CA GLN A 536 -23.69 1.95 -23.62
C GLN A 536 -22.97 1.86 -24.98
N LEU A 537 -21.65 2.08 -25.00
CA LEU A 537 -20.86 2.17 -26.25
C LEU A 537 -20.46 0.81 -26.84
N GLY A 538 -20.82 -0.28 -26.17
CA GLY A 538 -20.54 -1.64 -26.62
C GLY A 538 -20.91 -2.66 -25.55
N TYR A 539 -20.69 -3.93 -25.87
CA TYR A 539 -20.88 -5.04 -24.95
C TYR A 539 -19.59 -5.33 -24.19
N ILE A 540 -19.73 -5.64 -22.90
CA ILE A 540 -18.62 -6.07 -22.05
C ILE A 540 -18.79 -7.57 -21.79
N VAL A 541 -17.83 -8.37 -22.23
CA VAL A 541 -17.88 -9.84 -22.22
C VAL A 541 -16.72 -10.36 -21.36
N GLY A 542 -17.02 -11.18 -20.37
CA GLY A 542 -15.99 -11.79 -19.54
C GLY A 542 -16.33 -11.80 -18.05
N GLN A 543 -15.37 -11.37 -17.23
CA GLN A 543 -15.49 -11.31 -15.78
C GLN A 543 -15.39 -9.86 -15.28
N PRO A 544 -15.82 -9.58 -14.03
CA PRO A 544 -15.63 -8.28 -13.40
C PRO A 544 -14.17 -7.80 -13.46
N THR A 545 -13.99 -6.49 -13.58
CA THR A 545 -12.67 -5.84 -13.50
C THR A 545 -12.18 -5.77 -12.05
N ALA A 546 -11.00 -5.21 -11.83
CA ALA A 546 -10.35 -5.21 -10.51
C ALA A 546 -11.11 -4.45 -9.41
N GLY A 547 -11.90 -3.43 -9.76
CA GLY A 547 -12.52 -2.52 -8.80
C GLY A 547 -11.51 -1.59 -8.14
N SER A 548 -10.51 -1.12 -8.88
CA SER A 548 -9.43 -0.27 -8.34
C SER A 548 -9.04 0.77 -9.38
N ASN A 549 -9.88 1.80 -9.49
CA ASN A 549 -9.67 2.94 -10.39
C ASN A 549 -9.27 4.18 -9.60
N GLY A 550 -8.57 5.10 -10.26
CA GLY A 550 -7.96 6.28 -9.66
C GLY A 550 -6.45 6.29 -9.82
N SER A 551 -5.85 7.48 -9.70
CA SER A 551 -4.40 7.61 -9.75
C SER A 551 -3.78 7.09 -8.46
N ILE A 552 -2.67 6.37 -8.58
CA ILE A 552 -1.99 5.79 -7.42
C ILE A 552 -1.14 6.83 -6.67
N ASN A 553 -0.99 6.65 -5.38
CA ASN A 553 0.13 7.18 -4.62
C ASN A 553 1.16 6.08 -4.38
N ASP A 554 2.41 6.48 -4.14
CA ASP A 554 3.44 5.58 -3.65
C ASP A 554 4.01 6.02 -2.31
N ILE A 555 4.57 5.02 -1.62
CA ILE A 555 5.27 5.13 -0.35
C ILE A 555 6.57 4.34 -0.51
N ILE A 556 7.69 4.99 -0.21
CA ILE A 556 8.98 4.33 -0.07
C ILE A 556 9.24 4.20 1.43
N LEU A 557 9.35 2.97 1.91
CA LEU A 557 9.61 2.65 3.30
C LEU A 557 11.11 2.41 3.53
N PRO A 558 11.61 2.59 4.76
CA PRO A 558 12.95 2.18 5.16
C PRO A 558 13.26 0.74 4.71
N GLY A 559 14.48 0.50 4.22
CA GLY A 559 14.82 -0.77 3.56
C GLY A 559 14.38 -0.87 2.08
N ASN A 560 13.91 0.25 1.51
CA ASN A 560 13.53 0.43 0.10
C ASN A 560 12.28 -0.36 -0.34
N LEU A 561 11.43 -0.80 0.60
CA LEU A 561 10.16 -1.43 0.26
C LEU A 561 9.24 -0.37 -0.35
N LYS A 562 8.55 -0.74 -1.44
CA LYS A 562 7.59 0.14 -2.11
C LYS A 562 6.17 -0.35 -1.84
N VAL A 563 5.30 0.57 -1.45
CA VAL A 563 3.84 0.36 -1.38
C VAL A 563 3.19 1.35 -2.35
N MET A 564 2.14 0.92 -3.03
CA MET A 564 1.30 1.78 -3.87
C MET A 564 -0.14 1.66 -3.38
N PHE A 565 -0.94 2.71 -3.45
CA PHE A 565 -2.35 2.67 -3.07
C PHE A 565 -3.15 3.68 -3.90
N THR A 566 -4.47 3.58 -3.93
CA THR A 566 -5.33 4.51 -4.66
C THR A 566 -5.46 5.82 -3.89
N GLY A 567 -5.05 6.94 -4.49
CA GLY A 567 -5.01 8.24 -3.80
C GLY A 567 -6.22 9.15 -4.02
N MET A 568 -7.23 8.69 -4.75
CA MET A 568 -8.44 9.45 -5.06
C MET A 568 -9.65 8.52 -5.14
N LYS A 569 -10.82 9.06 -4.80
CA LYS A 569 -12.08 8.32 -4.90
C LYS A 569 -12.61 8.38 -6.34
N VAL A 570 -13.10 7.25 -6.85
CA VAL A 570 -13.73 7.15 -8.16
C VAL A 570 -15.09 6.49 -8.04
N VAL A 571 -16.10 7.08 -8.66
CA VAL A 571 -17.46 6.54 -8.76
C VAL A 571 -17.87 6.41 -10.22
N LYS A 572 -18.84 5.55 -10.49
CA LYS A 572 -19.43 5.37 -11.82
C LYS A 572 -20.17 6.62 -12.27
N GLY A 573 -20.56 6.70 -13.55
CA GLY A 573 -21.24 7.88 -14.10
C GLY A 573 -22.57 8.21 -13.41
N ASP A 574 -23.24 7.21 -12.83
CA ASP A 574 -24.46 7.36 -12.03
C ASP A 574 -24.22 7.69 -10.54
N GLY A 575 -22.96 7.78 -10.12
CA GLY A 575 -22.54 8.06 -8.74
C GLY A 575 -22.44 6.82 -7.85
N SER A 576 -22.73 5.62 -8.36
CA SER A 576 -22.58 4.38 -7.60
C SER A 576 -21.09 4.01 -7.39
N PRO A 577 -20.77 3.24 -6.33
CA PRO A 577 -19.38 2.90 -6.02
C PRO A 577 -18.70 2.09 -7.13
N HIS A 578 -17.43 2.40 -7.41
CA HIS A 578 -16.57 1.60 -8.29
C HIS A 578 -15.60 0.72 -7.50
N HIS A 579 -15.06 1.22 -6.38
CA HIS A 579 -14.06 0.53 -5.57
C HIS A 579 -14.59 -0.84 -5.10
N ILE A 580 -13.75 -1.88 -5.17
CA ILE A 580 -14.05 -3.29 -4.85
C ILE A 580 -15.06 -3.97 -5.79
N ILE A 581 -15.92 -3.21 -6.47
CA ILE A 581 -16.99 -3.72 -7.35
C ILE A 581 -16.48 -3.85 -8.79
N GLY A 582 -15.85 -2.81 -9.32
CA GLY A 582 -15.42 -2.74 -10.72
C GLY A 582 -16.56 -2.62 -11.73
N ILE A 583 -16.19 -2.74 -13.00
CA ILE A 583 -17.11 -2.82 -14.13
C ILE A 583 -17.62 -4.25 -14.24
N GLN A 584 -18.94 -4.39 -14.31
CA GLN A 584 -19.59 -5.69 -14.41
C GLN A 584 -19.77 -6.08 -15.88
N PRO A 585 -19.54 -7.34 -16.25
CA PRO A 585 -19.76 -7.77 -17.63
C PRO A 585 -21.26 -7.76 -17.96
N THR A 586 -21.59 -7.28 -19.15
CA THR A 586 -22.94 -7.43 -19.72
C THR A 586 -23.25 -8.89 -20.08
N HIS A 587 -22.21 -9.66 -20.37
CA HIS A 587 -22.27 -11.08 -20.70
C HIS A 587 -21.14 -11.79 -19.93
N GLU A 588 -21.50 -12.46 -18.85
CA GLU A 588 -20.54 -13.19 -18.03
C GLU A 588 -20.00 -14.42 -18.76
N VAL A 589 -18.71 -14.71 -18.57
CA VAL A 589 -18.04 -15.89 -19.12
C VAL A 589 -17.31 -16.64 -18.01
N GLU A 590 -17.58 -17.92 -17.90
CA GLU A 590 -16.79 -18.88 -17.13
C GLU A 590 -16.03 -19.80 -18.09
N ARG A 591 -14.81 -20.20 -17.72
CA ARG A 591 -14.03 -21.17 -18.48
C ARG A 591 -14.46 -22.59 -18.17
N THR A 592 -14.32 -23.46 -19.15
CA THR A 592 -14.58 -24.90 -19.02
C THR A 592 -13.28 -25.70 -19.12
N ILE A 593 -13.18 -26.81 -18.39
CA ILE A 593 -12.02 -27.70 -18.48
C ILE A 593 -11.89 -28.24 -19.91
N GLU A 594 -13.01 -28.53 -20.57
CA GLU A 594 -13.04 -28.98 -21.95
C GLU A 594 -12.57 -27.91 -22.94
N GLY A 595 -12.90 -26.64 -22.72
CA GLY A 595 -12.40 -25.52 -23.51
C GLY A 595 -10.90 -25.34 -23.34
N VAL A 596 -10.41 -25.40 -22.11
CA VAL A 596 -8.97 -25.39 -21.77
C VAL A 596 -8.22 -26.50 -22.52
N LYS A 597 -8.70 -27.76 -22.43
CA LYS A 597 -8.10 -28.91 -23.13
C LYS A 597 -8.06 -28.76 -24.65
N LYS A 598 -9.06 -28.08 -25.23
CA LYS A 598 -9.18 -27.86 -26.68
C LYS A 598 -8.46 -26.60 -27.15
N GLY A 599 -7.81 -25.84 -26.26
CA GLY A 599 -7.18 -24.57 -26.61
C GLY A 599 -8.18 -23.52 -27.09
N LYS A 600 -9.41 -23.56 -26.57
CA LYS A 600 -10.44 -22.57 -26.86
C LYS A 600 -10.28 -21.33 -25.99
N ASP A 601 -10.73 -20.20 -26.51
CA ASP A 601 -10.93 -18.97 -25.74
C ASP A 601 -12.42 -18.69 -25.66
N GLU A 602 -13.07 -19.13 -24.58
CA GLU A 602 -14.51 -18.96 -24.39
C GLU A 602 -14.96 -17.50 -24.39
N TYR A 603 -14.06 -16.56 -24.06
CA TYR A 603 -14.36 -15.13 -24.09
C TYR A 603 -14.51 -14.63 -25.53
N ILE A 604 -13.62 -15.07 -26.42
CA ILE A 604 -13.69 -14.74 -27.85
C ILE A 604 -14.88 -15.45 -28.50
N GLU A 605 -15.12 -16.73 -28.18
CA GLU A 605 -16.30 -17.45 -28.69
C GLU A 605 -17.59 -16.73 -28.30
N LYS A 606 -17.72 -16.31 -27.03
CA LYS A 606 -18.87 -15.53 -26.57
C LYS A 606 -18.96 -14.17 -27.25
N ALA A 607 -17.85 -13.47 -27.45
CA ALA A 607 -17.84 -12.19 -28.15
C ALA A 607 -18.32 -12.32 -29.61
N ILE A 608 -17.90 -13.37 -30.31
CA ILE A 608 -18.38 -13.70 -31.66
C ILE A 608 -19.89 -14.00 -31.65
N GLU A 609 -20.36 -14.79 -30.69
CA GLU A 609 -21.80 -15.06 -30.49
C GLU A 609 -22.58 -13.76 -30.34
N VAL A 610 -22.16 -12.86 -29.43
CA VAL A 610 -22.80 -11.55 -29.23
C VAL A 610 -22.79 -10.69 -30.50
N ILE A 611 -21.75 -10.76 -31.33
CA ILE A 611 -21.69 -10.02 -32.60
C ILE A 611 -22.64 -10.62 -33.66
N ASN A 612 -22.88 -11.93 -33.61
CA ASN A 612 -23.66 -12.67 -34.58
C ASN A 612 -25.17 -12.73 -34.27
N ASP A 613 -25.56 -12.56 -33.00
CA ASP A 613 -26.95 -12.39 -32.57
C ASP A 613 -27.63 -11.16 -33.19
#